data_AF-A0A537CMF7-F1
#
_entry.id   AF-A0A537CMF7-F1
#
_cell.length_a   1.000
_cell.length_b   1.000
_cell.length_c   1.000
_cell.angle_alpha   90.00
_cell.angle_beta   90.00
_cell.angle_gamma   90.00
#
_symmetry.space_group_name_H-M   'P 1'
#
loop_
_entity.id
_entity.type
_entity.pdbx_description
1 polymer ?
#
loop_
_entity_poly.entity_id
_entity_poly.type
_entity_poly.pdbx_seq_one_letter_code
_entity_poly.pdbx_strand_id
1 'polypeptide(L)'
;MPSYDRRVPELPDLTVYLERLAARIANRRLARIRLLNPFLLRTAVPPIARVEGKKVLNLCRLGKRIVVELEGELYLVLHLMIAGRLRWIEGNNKAPARITLALFEFDNGVLAFTEAGTKRRASLHVVEGKAALDAMDPGGIEVMEVDLRTFRERLIGENHTLKRA
;
A
#
# COMPACT_ATOMS: atom_id res chain seq x y z
N MET A 1 -13.46 35.40 -21.28
CA MET A 1 -12.81 34.98 -20.02
C MET A 1 -12.34 33.55 -20.20
N PRO A 2 -11.08 33.21 -19.91
CA PRO A 2 -10.64 31.82 -20.02
C PRO A 2 -11.31 31.00 -18.92
N SER A 3 -12.03 29.97 -19.33
CA SER A 3 -12.57 28.94 -18.43
C SER A 3 -11.41 28.22 -17.77
N TYR A 4 -11.24 28.46 -16.48
CA TYR A 4 -10.39 27.63 -15.64
C TYR A 4 -11.10 26.28 -15.44
N ASP A 5 -11.04 25.38 -16.43
CA ASP A 5 -11.18 23.93 -16.18
C ASP A 5 -9.89 23.47 -15.51
N ARG A 6 -9.75 23.85 -14.23
CA ARG A 6 -8.80 23.24 -13.31
C ARG A 6 -9.58 22.19 -12.53
N ARG A 7 -9.84 21.05 -13.15
CA ARG A 7 -9.70 19.80 -12.41
C ARG A 7 -8.24 19.68 -12.03
N VAL A 8 -7.84 20.34 -10.96
CA VAL A 8 -6.52 20.16 -10.37
C VAL A 8 -6.53 18.74 -9.81
N PRO A 9 -5.74 17.80 -10.36
CA PRO A 9 -5.62 16.49 -9.76
C PRO A 9 -4.72 16.71 -8.55
N GLU A 10 -5.30 16.99 -7.39
CA GLU A 10 -4.56 17.06 -6.13
C GLU A 10 -4.84 15.80 -5.31
N LEU A 11 -4.40 14.67 -5.88
CA LEU A 11 -3.67 13.57 -5.21
C LEU A 11 -3.09 12.63 -6.31
N PRO A 12 -2.24 13.11 -7.24
CA PRO A 12 -1.66 12.27 -8.29
C PRO A 12 -0.68 11.23 -7.75
N ASP A 13 -0.22 11.37 -6.51
CA ASP A 13 0.91 10.58 -6.04
C ASP A 13 0.57 9.09 -5.95
N LEU A 14 -0.52 8.69 -5.29
CA LEU A 14 -0.75 7.27 -5.01
C LEU A 14 -1.37 6.51 -6.19
N THR A 15 -2.20 7.15 -7.02
CA THR A 15 -2.75 6.53 -8.23
C THR A 15 -1.64 6.25 -9.24
N VAL A 16 -0.80 7.25 -9.56
CA VAL A 16 0.35 7.06 -10.46
C VAL A 16 1.35 6.06 -9.85
N TYR A 17 1.48 6.04 -8.53
CA TYR A 17 2.30 5.05 -7.83
C TYR A 17 1.79 3.63 -8.03
N LEU A 18 0.48 3.41 -7.88
CA LEU A 18 -0.17 2.13 -8.11
C LEU A 18 -0.07 1.70 -9.57
N GLU A 19 -0.27 2.61 -10.52
CA GLU A 19 -0.10 2.33 -11.96
C GLU A 19 1.33 1.86 -12.28
N ARG A 20 2.34 2.58 -11.77
CA ARG A 20 3.75 2.22 -11.97
C ARG A 20 4.14 0.90 -11.29
N LEU A 21 3.48 0.59 -10.16
CA LEU A 21 3.68 -0.67 -9.45
C LEU A 21 3.00 -1.82 -10.20
N ALA A 22 1.75 -1.63 -10.62
CA ALA A 22 0.97 -2.59 -11.39
C ALA A 22 1.67 -2.96 -12.70
N ALA A 23 2.23 -1.99 -13.42
CA ALA A 23 3.01 -2.23 -14.63
C ALA A 23 4.20 -3.21 -14.44
N ARG A 24 4.69 -3.36 -13.19
CA ARG A 24 5.81 -4.24 -12.86
C ARG A 24 5.38 -5.58 -12.28
N ILE A 25 4.41 -5.58 -11.37
CA ILE A 25 4.09 -6.77 -10.56
C ILE A 25 2.73 -7.40 -10.89
N ALA A 26 1.83 -6.71 -11.61
CA ALA A 26 0.55 -7.28 -11.97
C ALA A 26 0.75 -8.54 -12.83
N ASN A 27 -0.04 -9.57 -12.56
CA ASN A 27 0.07 -10.89 -13.19
C ASN A 27 1.42 -11.61 -13.00
N ARG A 28 2.32 -11.12 -12.13
CA ARG A 28 3.58 -11.79 -11.80
C ARG A 28 3.43 -12.69 -10.58
N ARG A 29 4.24 -13.75 -10.50
CA ARG A 29 4.30 -14.59 -9.30
C ARG A 29 5.26 -14.00 -8.28
N LEU A 30 4.80 -13.86 -7.05
CA LEU A 30 5.63 -13.53 -5.90
C LEU A 30 6.37 -14.79 -5.47
N ALA A 31 7.64 -14.91 -5.83
CA ALA A 31 8.45 -16.08 -5.51
C ALA A 31 8.78 -16.17 -4.02
N ARG A 32 9.15 -15.03 -3.42
CA ARG A 32 9.62 -15.00 -2.03
C ARG A 32 9.47 -13.63 -1.40
N ILE A 33 9.30 -13.58 -0.07
CA ILE A 33 9.51 -12.35 0.71
C ILE A 33 10.68 -12.54 1.68
N ARG A 34 11.63 -11.62 1.63
CA ARG A 34 12.73 -11.54 2.61
C ARG A 34 12.51 -10.33 3.51
N LEU A 35 12.18 -10.58 4.78
CA LEU A 35 12.11 -9.56 5.81
C LEU A 35 13.51 -9.30 6.36
N LEU A 36 14.03 -8.08 6.11
CA LEU A 36 15.30 -7.63 6.68
C LEU A 36 15.10 -6.95 8.04
N ASN A 37 13.90 -6.43 8.29
CA ASN A 37 13.49 -5.93 9.58
C ASN A 37 12.24 -6.70 10.05
N PRO A 38 12.32 -7.47 11.15
CA PRO A 38 11.19 -8.29 11.62
C PRO A 38 9.99 -7.45 12.09
N PHE A 39 10.22 -6.20 12.53
CA PHE A 39 9.15 -5.32 12.98
C PHE A 39 8.32 -4.73 11.84
N LEU A 40 8.67 -4.99 10.57
CA LEU A 40 7.85 -4.58 9.44
C LEU A 40 6.51 -5.35 9.42
N LEU A 41 6.56 -6.66 9.64
CA LEU A 41 5.39 -7.53 9.59
C LEU A 41 4.58 -7.39 10.88
N ARG A 42 3.28 -7.11 10.75
CA ARG A 42 2.36 -6.85 11.88
C ARG A 42 1.32 -7.93 12.09
N THR A 43 1.34 -8.98 11.27
CA THR A 43 0.43 -10.13 11.38
C THR A 43 1.23 -11.42 11.54
N ALA A 44 0.69 -12.34 12.34
CA ALA A 44 1.24 -13.68 12.50
C ALA A 44 0.46 -14.74 11.69
N VAL A 45 -0.85 -14.52 11.51
CA VAL A 45 -1.77 -15.42 10.81
C VAL A 45 -2.47 -14.64 9.70
N PRO A 46 -2.46 -15.16 8.45
CA PRO A 46 -1.68 -16.31 8.00
C PRO A 46 -0.16 -16.03 8.05
N PRO A 47 0.69 -17.07 8.12
CA PRO A 47 2.14 -16.88 8.08
C PRO A 47 2.55 -16.25 6.75
N ILE A 48 3.57 -15.39 6.75
CA ILE A 48 4.01 -14.68 5.54
C ILE A 48 4.41 -15.62 4.39
N ALA A 49 4.92 -16.82 4.70
CA ALA A 49 5.25 -17.82 3.68
C ALA A 49 4.02 -18.27 2.85
N ARG A 50 2.79 -18.06 3.35
CA ARG A 50 1.55 -18.42 2.66
C ARG A 50 1.36 -17.66 1.33
N VAL A 51 1.97 -16.48 1.20
CA VAL A 51 1.89 -15.67 -0.02
C VAL A 51 2.93 -16.02 -1.08
N GLU A 52 3.91 -16.86 -0.74
CA GLU A 52 4.95 -17.28 -1.68
C GLU A 52 4.38 -18.22 -2.75
N GLY A 53 4.86 -18.07 -3.98
CA GLY A 53 4.36 -18.75 -5.17
C GLY A 53 3.04 -18.20 -5.75
N LYS A 54 2.36 -17.28 -5.06
CA LYS A 54 1.06 -16.75 -5.49
C LYS A 54 1.20 -15.69 -6.57
N LYS A 55 0.30 -15.71 -7.55
CA LYS A 55 0.22 -14.67 -8.59
C LYS A 55 -0.48 -13.43 -8.07
N VAL A 56 0.02 -12.26 -8.43
CA VAL A 56 -0.67 -10.97 -8.23
C VAL A 56 -1.85 -10.87 -9.17
N LEU A 57 -3.04 -10.73 -8.60
CA LEU A 57 -4.29 -10.60 -9.34
C LEU A 57 -4.67 -9.12 -9.53
N ASN A 58 -4.49 -8.32 -8.49
CA ASN A 58 -4.92 -6.93 -8.50
C ASN A 58 -4.07 -6.07 -7.56
N LEU A 59 -4.11 -4.75 -7.77
CA LEU A 59 -3.57 -3.77 -6.85
C LEU A 59 -4.63 -2.69 -6.62
N CYS A 60 -4.88 -2.37 -5.37
CA CYS A 60 -5.81 -1.31 -5.02
C CYS A 60 -5.31 -0.51 -3.82
N ARG A 61 -6.09 0.52 -3.48
CA ARG A 61 -5.84 1.37 -2.33
C ARG A 61 -6.85 1.06 -1.24
N LEU A 62 -6.38 1.11 0.02
CA LEU A 62 -7.23 1.10 1.21
C LEU A 62 -6.82 2.26 2.13
N GLY A 63 -7.48 3.42 1.97
CA GLY A 63 -7.07 4.68 2.59
C GLY A 63 -5.64 5.09 2.19
N LYS A 64 -4.70 5.11 3.14
CA LYS A 64 -3.26 5.42 2.91
C LYS A 64 -2.40 4.18 2.66
N ARG A 65 -3.02 3.01 2.42
CA ARG A 65 -2.34 1.72 2.26
C ARG A 65 -2.45 1.24 0.82
N ILE A 66 -1.40 0.55 0.39
CA ILE A 66 -1.38 -0.21 -0.87
C ILE A 66 -1.78 -1.64 -0.54
N VAL A 67 -2.71 -2.19 -1.31
CA VAL A 67 -3.12 -3.59 -1.23
C VAL A 67 -2.65 -4.29 -2.49
N VAL A 68 -1.93 -5.40 -2.32
CA VAL A 68 -1.60 -6.34 -3.38
C VAL A 68 -2.43 -7.59 -3.15
N GLU A 69 -3.37 -7.85 -4.05
CA GLU A 69 -4.20 -9.04 -4.04
C GLU A 69 -3.48 -10.19 -4.74
N LEU A 70 -3.48 -11.35 -4.10
CA LEU A 70 -2.81 -12.56 -4.54
C LEU A 70 -3.82 -13.71 -4.65
N GLU A 71 -3.47 -14.72 -5.45
CA GLU A 71 -4.22 -15.98 -5.54
C GLU A 71 -4.56 -16.57 -4.17
N GLY A 72 -5.82 -17.02 -4.02
CA GLY A 72 -6.32 -17.64 -2.78
C GLY A 72 -6.81 -16.64 -1.73
N GLU A 73 -7.33 -15.48 -2.16
CA GLU A 73 -7.84 -14.41 -1.29
C GLU A 73 -6.81 -13.94 -0.25
N LEU A 74 -5.55 -13.90 -0.64
CA LEU A 74 -4.46 -13.40 0.20
C LEU A 74 -4.13 -11.97 -0.19
N TYR A 75 -3.95 -11.13 0.82
CA TYR A 75 -3.68 -9.71 0.60
C TYR A 75 -2.44 -9.28 1.37
N LEU A 76 -1.51 -8.62 0.67
CA LEU A 76 -0.43 -7.86 1.29
C LEU A 76 -0.90 -6.42 1.45
N VAL A 77 -0.97 -5.92 2.67
CA VAL A 77 -1.37 -4.55 2.98
C VAL A 77 -0.17 -3.75 3.48
N LEU A 78 0.32 -2.83 2.65
CA LEU A 78 1.52 -2.04 2.87
C LEU A 78 1.15 -0.61 3.28
N HIS A 79 1.65 -0.15 4.42
CA HIS A 79 1.58 1.24 4.82
C HIS A 79 2.96 1.88 4.74
N LEU A 80 3.18 2.77 3.77
CA LEU A 80 4.49 3.37 3.52
C LEU A 80 4.89 4.41 4.59
N MET A 81 3.93 4.99 5.31
CA MET A 81 4.18 6.17 6.15
C MET A 81 4.85 7.31 5.35
N ILE A 82 5.36 8.33 6.04
CA ILE A 82 5.95 9.52 5.40
C ILE A 82 7.23 9.20 4.63
N ALA A 83 8.08 8.34 5.19
CA ALA A 83 9.44 8.09 4.70
C ALA A 83 9.62 6.72 4.00
N GLY A 84 8.56 5.93 3.88
CA GLY A 84 8.62 4.64 3.20
C GLY A 84 8.47 4.78 1.69
N ARG A 85 9.20 3.96 0.93
CA ARG A 85 9.19 3.92 -0.52
C ARG A 85 9.37 2.48 -0.99
N LEU A 86 8.60 2.09 -2.00
CA LEU A 86 8.87 0.92 -2.84
C LEU A 86 9.79 1.32 -3.99
N ARG A 87 10.78 0.47 -4.27
CA ARG A 87 11.76 0.65 -5.35
C ARG A 87 11.85 -0.64 -6.13
N TRP A 88 11.73 -0.55 -7.45
CA TRP A 88 11.97 -1.67 -8.33
C TRP A 88 13.46 -1.81 -8.63
N ILE A 89 13.95 -3.04 -8.63
CA ILE A 89 15.35 -3.38 -8.86
C ILE A 89 15.40 -4.34 -10.05
N GLU A 90 16.11 -3.92 -11.09
CA GLU A 90 16.32 -4.68 -12.32
C GLU A 90 17.78 -5.12 -12.45
N GLY A 91 17.99 -6.31 -13.00
CA GLY A 91 19.31 -6.87 -13.29
C GLY A 91 20.18 -7.01 -12.03
N ASN A 92 21.45 -6.61 -12.15
CA ASN A 92 22.45 -6.74 -11.08
C ASN A 92 22.45 -5.58 -10.06
N ASN A 93 21.46 -4.69 -10.13
CA ASN A 93 21.36 -3.59 -9.17
C ASN A 93 21.07 -4.12 -7.75
N LYS A 94 21.59 -3.43 -6.74
CA LYS A 94 21.39 -3.81 -5.33
C LYS A 94 20.41 -2.87 -4.64
N ALA A 95 19.59 -3.46 -3.76
CA ALA A 95 18.74 -2.69 -2.87
C ALA A 95 19.60 -1.85 -1.91
N PRO A 96 19.17 -0.62 -1.53
CA PRO A 96 19.88 0.16 -0.52
C PRO A 96 19.92 -0.56 0.83
N ALA A 97 21.10 -1.09 1.21
CA ALA A 97 21.20 -2.04 2.33
C ALA A 97 20.63 -1.50 3.66
N ARG A 98 21.04 -0.29 4.08
CA ARG A 98 20.70 0.24 5.41
C ARG A 98 19.22 0.60 5.60
N ILE A 99 18.52 0.93 4.52
CA ILE A 99 17.14 1.44 4.60
C ILE A 99 16.09 0.44 4.12
N THR A 100 16.51 -0.70 3.56
CA THR A 100 15.58 -1.74 3.09
C THR A 100 15.03 -2.54 4.28
N LEU A 101 13.72 -2.65 4.33
CA LEU A 101 12.96 -3.38 5.35
C LEU A 101 12.54 -4.75 4.85
N ALA A 102 12.18 -4.86 3.57
CA ALA A 102 11.84 -6.12 2.94
C ALA A 102 12.16 -6.12 1.44
N LEU A 103 12.34 -7.31 0.89
CA LEU A 103 12.45 -7.58 -0.54
C LEU A 103 11.35 -8.54 -0.95
N PHE A 104 10.60 -8.19 -1.98
CA PHE A 104 9.59 -9.05 -2.60
C PHE A 104 10.15 -9.47 -3.96
N GLU A 105 10.50 -10.75 -4.07
CA GLU A 105 11.14 -11.32 -5.25
C GLU A 105 10.06 -11.82 -6.21
N PHE A 106 10.03 -11.27 -7.42
CA PHE A 106 9.16 -11.68 -8.52
C PHE A 106 9.99 -12.34 -9.62
N ASP A 107 9.31 -13.02 -10.54
CA ASP A 107 9.94 -13.65 -11.71
C ASP A 107 10.72 -12.67 -12.61
N ASN A 108 10.36 -11.39 -12.59
CA ASN A 108 10.89 -10.34 -13.47
C ASN A 108 11.69 -9.26 -12.73
N GLY A 109 11.92 -9.40 -11.43
CA GLY A 109 12.70 -8.42 -10.66
C GLY A 109 12.36 -8.42 -9.17
N VAL A 110 12.90 -7.44 -8.46
CA VAL A 110 12.73 -7.34 -7.00
C VAL A 110 12.14 -5.99 -6.63
N LEU A 111 11.07 -6.02 -5.85
CA LEU A 111 10.49 -4.85 -5.23
C LEU A 111 11.06 -4.70 -3.82
N ALA A 112 11.84 -3.64 -3.57
CA ALA A 112 12.38 -3.32 -2.26
C ALA A 112 11.47 -2.33 -1.53
N PHE A 113 11.04 -2.68 -0.32
CA PHE A 113 10.36 -1.77 0.60
C PHE A 113 11.38 -1.15 1.53
N THR A 114 11.57 0.17 1.40
CA THR A 114 12.55 0.96 2.14
C THR A 114 11.87 1.98 3.05
N GLU A 115 12.53 2.40 4.13
CA GLU A 115 12.13 3.57 4.91
C GLU A 115 13.36 4.40 5.31
N ALA A 116 13.32 5.71 5.07
CA ALA A 116 14.37 6.62 5.53
C ALA A 116 14.22 6.94 7.03
N GLY A 117 15.35 7.07 7.73
CA GLY A 117 15.40 7.37 9.16
C GLY A 117 15.31 6.14 10.06
N THR A 118 15.25 6.38 11.37
CA THR A 118 15.41 5.35 12.42
C THR A 118 14.09 4.89 13.04
N LYS A 119 12.97 5.61 12.84
CA LYS A 119 11.70 5.33 13.51
C LYS A 119 10.98 4.05 13.02
N ARG A 120 11.28 3.59 11.80
CA ARG A 120 10.76 2.35 11.19
C ARG A 120 9.25 2.14 11.41
N ARG A 121 8.44 3.09 10.94
CA ARG A 121 6.97 3.09 11.12
C ARG A 121 6.21 2.45 9.97
N ALA A 122 6.87 2.18 8.85
CA ALA A 122 6.28 1.42 7.76
C ALA A 122 5.79 0.05 8.28
N SER A 123 4.71 -0.45 7.68
CA SER A 123 4.14 -1.73 8.09
C SER A 123 3.70 -2.57 6.90
N LEU A 124 3.74 -3.88 7.12
CA LEU A 124 3.22 -4.91 6.24
C LEU A 124 2.27 -5.79 7.05
N HIS A 125 1.11 -6.07 6.48
CA HIS A 125 0.18 -7.07 6.98
C HIS A 125 -0.06 -8.10 5.88
N VAL A 126 -0.28 -9.34 6.30
CA VAL A 126 -0.83 -10.40 5.47
C VAL A 126 -2.19 -10.75 6.04
N VAL A 127 -3.23 -10.68 5.22
CA VAL A 127 -4.59 -11.04 5.61
C VAL A 127 -5.18 -12.02 4.59
N GLU A 128 -6.11 -12.86 5.05
CA GLU A 128 -6.80 -13.87 4.24
C GLU A 128 -8.31 -13.59 4.27
N GLY A 129 -8.92 -13.57 3.10
CA GLY A 129 -10.35 -13.32 2.90
C GLY A 129 -10.72 -11.83 2.81
N LYS A 130 -11.70 -11.53 1.97
CA LYS A 130 -12.17 -10.16 1.72
C LYS A 130 -12.68 -9.46 2.99
N ALA A 131 -13.37 -10.19 3.86
CA ALA A 131 -13.88 -9.65 5.12
C ALA A 131 -12.74 -9.16 6.06
N ALA A 132 -11.61 -9.87 6.10
CA ALA A 132 -10.45 -9.46 6.89
C ALA A 132 -9.74 -8.24 6.28
N LEU A 133 -9.72 -8.14 4.95
CA LEU A 133 -9.25 -6.94 4.27
C LEU A 133 -10.16 -5.73 4.58
N ASP A 134 -11.48 -5.91 4.55
CA ASP A 134 -12.44 -4.83 4.80
C ASP A 134 -12.40 -4.34 6.25
N ALA A 135 -12.14 -5.23 7.21
CA ALA A 135 -11.90 -4.86 8.60
C ALA A 135 -10.64 -3.99 8.81
N MET A 136 -9.72 -3.95 7.84
CA MET A 136 -8.55 -3.07 7.85
C MET A 136 -8.84 -1.67 7.31
N ASP A 137 -10.03 -1.45 6.75
CA ASP A 137 -10.49 -0.13 6.37
C ASP A 137 -10.71 0.71 7.63
N PRO A 138 -10.00 1.83 7.81
CA PRO A 138 -10.25 2.72 8.93
C PRO A 138 -11.63 3.40 8.88
N GLY A 139 -12.44 3.16 7.84
CA GLY A 139 -13.78 3.74 7.68
C GLY A 139 -13.73 5.24 7.38
N GLY A 140 -12.56 5.73 6.94
CA GLY A 140 -12.37 7.11 6.50
C GLY A 140 -13.00 7.29 5.13
N ILE A 141 -13.65 8.44 4.93
CA ILE A 141 -14.28 8.74 3.65
C ILE A 141 -13.22 9.15 2.62
N GLU A 142 -13.33 8.60 1.42
CA GLU A 142 -12.67 9.15 0.25
C GLU A 142 -13.38 10.44 -0.17
N VAL A 143 -12.84 11.59 0.27
CA VAL A 143 -13.44 12.93 0.13
C VAL A 143 -13.83 13.26 -1.32
N MET A 144 -13.13 12.68 -2.30
CA MET A 144 -13.38 12.89 -3.72
C MET A 144 -14.54 12.09 -4.30
N GLU A 145 -15.05 11.09 -3.57
CA GLU A 145 -16.13 10.20 -4.03
C GLU A 145 -17.45 10.45 -3.28
N VAL A 146 -17.47 11.39 -2.33
CA VAL A 146 -18.67 11.71 -1.56
C VAL A 146 -19.28 13.05 -1.93
N ASP A 147 -20.60 13.13 -1.82
CA ASP A 147 -21.29 14.40 -1.92
C ASP A 147 -21.06 15.28 -0.68
N LEU A 148 -21.34 16.57 -0.84
CA LEU A 148 -21.16 17.58 0.22
C LEU A 148 -21.95 17.24 1.50
N ARG A 149 -23.09 16.56 1.35
CA ARG A 149 -23.96 16.19 2.46
C ARG A 149 -23.30 15.10 3.32
N THR A 150 -22.85 14.04 2.69
CA THR A 150 -22.15 12.91 3.32
C THR A 150 -20.84 13.38 3.97
N PHE A 151 -20.10 14.25 3.29
CA PHE A 151 -18.91 14.89 3.84
C PHE A 151 -19.23 15.69 5.10
N ARG A 152 -20.28 16.52 5.08
CA ARG A 152 -20.71 17.33 6.23
C ARG A 152 -21.15 16.46 7.40
N GLU A 153 -21.99 15.47 7.16
CA GLU A 153 -22.52 14.56 8.20
C GLU A 153 -21.39 13.84 8.94
N ARG A 154 -20.33 13.47 8.23
CA ARG A 154 -19.14 12.87 8.84
C ARG A 154 -18.19 13.84 9.50
N LEU A 155 -18.02 15.05 8.96
CA LEU A 155 -17.21 16.09 9.57
C LEU A 155 -17.77 16.55 10.93
N ILE A 156 -19.10 16.55 11.08
CA ILE A 156 -19.77 16.94 12.34
C ILE A 156 -20.07 15.75 13.26
N GLY A 157 -19.81 14.52 12.80
CA GLY A 157 -20.12 13.29 13.53
C GLY A 157 -19.19 13.02 14.72
N GLU A 158 -17.99 13.61 14.72
CA GLU A 158 -17.03 13.53 15.82
C GLU A 158 -16.63 14.93 16.30
N ASN A 159 -16.59 15.14 17.62
CA ASN A 159 -16.17 16.41 18.23
C ASN A 159 -14.63 16.56 18.21
N HIS A 160 -14.06 16.71 17.03
CA HIS A 160 -12.64 17.02 16.82
C HIS A 160 -12.45 18.46 16.33
N THR A 161 -11.31 19.06 16.63
CA THR A 161 -10.94 20.31 15.95
C THR A 161 -10.79 20.03 14.46
N LEU A 162 -11.07 21.01 13.59
CA LEU A 162 -11.10 20.80 12.13
C LEU A 162 -9.77 20.25 11.55
N LYS A 163 -8.65 20.44 12.27
CA LYS A 163 -7.34 19.86 11.92
C LYS A 163 -7.21 18.36 12.26
N ARG A 164 -8.04 17.86 13.17
CA ARG A 164 -8.03 16.50 13.74
C ARG A 164 -9.25 15.68 13.31
N ALA A 165 -10.24 16.32 12.68
CA ALA A 165 -11.39 15.68 12.03
C ALA A 165 -11.02 15.12 10.66
#